data_AF-A2F1A3-F1
#
_entry.id   AF-A2F1A3-F1
#
_cell.length_a   1.000
_cell.length_b   1.000
_cell.length_c   1.000
_cell.angle_alpha   90.00
_cell.angle_beta   90.00
_cell.angle_gamma   90.00
#
_symmetry.space_group_name_H-M   'P 1'
#
loop_
_entity.id
_entity.type
_entity.pdbx_description
1 polymer ?
#
loop_
_entity_poly.entity_id
_entity_poly.type
_entity_poly.pdbx_seq_one_letter_code
_entity_poly.pdbx_strand_id
1 'polypeptide(L)'
;MAPELFGIEKFNPMKADIWSLGVTMYFIATGKYPFNGLDQKSIRDNILKGLYNEDLIKDPLLRDVIAQCLEPDVYYRADINQILMHRYFCSDQTADRLQCCNTKKSDFIVKPITKSFSKLPKINSHSAFPSFEFKRIMLSKQKSVI
;
A
#
# COMPACT_ATOMS: atom_id res chain seq x y z
N MET A 1 6.46 -4.35 -1.52
CA MET A 1 6.41 -4.65 -2.96
C MET A 1 5.60 -5.91 -3.14
N ALA A 2 4.65 -5.93 -4.07
CA ALA A 2 3.84 -7.12 -4.35
C ALA A 2 4.68 -8.22 -5.04
N PRO A 3 4.43 -9.52 -4.79
CA PRO A 3 5.21 -10.65 -5.33
C PRO A 3 5.33 -10.66 -6.85
N GLU A 4 4.26 -10.31 -7.56
CA GLU A 4 4.19 -10.35 -9.03
C GLU A 4 5.15 -9.36 -9.72
N LEU A 5 5.54 -8.28 -9.03
CA LEU A 5 6.48 -7.28 -9.54
C LEU A 5 7.91 -7.83 -9.69
N PHE A 6 8.19 -9.01 -9.12
CA PHE A 6 9.50 -9.65 -9.23
C PHE A 6 9.68 -10.48 -10.51
N GLY A 7 8.63 -10.70 -11.31
CA GLY A 7 8.68 -11.67 -12.41
C GLY A 7 7.87 -11.37 -13.68
N ILE A 8 6.93 -10.41 -13.70
CA ILE A 8 6.00 -10.22 -14.84
C ILE A 8 6.15 -8.83 -15.47
N GLU A 9 6.14 -8.75 -16.81
CA GLU A 9 6.12 -7.49 -17.58
C GLU A 9 4.79 -6.73 -17.45
N LYS A 10 3.68 -7.44 -17.19
CA LYS A 10 2.34 -6.87 -17.01
C LYS A 10 1.73 -7.42 -15.72
N PHE A 11 1.37 -6.54 -14.80
CA PHE A 11 0.71 -6.89 -13.53
C PHE A 11 -0.65 -6.19 -13.41
N ASN A 12 -1.51 -6.72 -12.55
CA ASN A 12 -2.78 -6.08 -12.24
C ASN A 12 -2.56 -5.00 -11.15
N PRO A 13 -2.69 -3.70 -11.46
CA PRO A 13 -2.43 -2.65 -10.49
C PRO A 13 -3.38 -2.69 -9.29
N MET A 14 -4.65 -3.06 -9.49
CA MET A 14 -5.61 -3.15 -8.39
C MET A 14 -5.22 -4.23 -7.40
N LYS A 15 -4.72 -5.38 -7.87
CA LYS A 15 -4.25 -6.46 -6.98
C LYS A 15 -2.94 -6.09 -6.27
N ALA A 16 -2.08 -5.32 -6.91
CA ALA A 16 -0.89 -4.77 -6.27
C ALA A 16 -1.25 -3.75 -5.16
N ASP A 17 -2.30 -2.95 -5.39
CA ASP A 17 -2.83 -2.03 -4.37
C ASP A 17 -3.40 -2.81 -3.17
N ILE A 18 -4.15 -3.89 -3.40
CA ILE A 18 -4.62 -4.79 -2.32
C ILE A 18 -3.46 -5.35 -1.49
N TRP A 19 -2.36 -5.77 -2.15
CA TRP A 19 -1.17 -6.21 -1.42
C TRP A 19 -0.62 -5.09 -0.53
N SER A 20 -0.49 -3.89 -1.08
CA SER A 20 0.02 -2.73 -0.33
C SER A 20 -0.89 -2.38 0.85
N LEU A 21 -2.21 -2.52 0.69
CA LEU A 21 -3.20 -2.35 1.75
C LEU A 21 -2.98 -3.35 2.88
N GLY A 22 -2.76 -4.63 2.57
CA GLY A 22 -2.45 -5.66 3.56
C GLY A 22 -1.18 -5.35 4.36
N VAL A 23 -0.12 -4.90 3.68
CA VAL A 23 1.13 -4.47 4.35
C VAL A 23 0.88 -3.29 5.29
N THR A 24 0.11 -2.29 4.84
CA THR A 24 -0.24 -1.12 5.65
C THR A 24 -1.11 -1.48 6.85
N MET A 25 -2.14 -2.31 6.66
CA MET A 25 -3.01 -2.79 7.75
C MET A 25 -2.21 -3.55 8.81
N TYR A 26 -1.32 -4.45 8.38
CA TYR A 26 -0.42 -5.17 9.29
C TYR A 26 0.46 -4.20 10.08
N PHE A 27 1.04 -3.20 9.43
CA PHE A 27 1.89 -2.21 10.09
C PHE A 27 1.11 -1.39 11.12
N ILE A 28 -0.10 -0.94 10.78
CA ILE A 28 -0.96 -0.20 11.72
C ILE A 28 -1.31 -1.07 12.94
N ALA A 29 -1.61 -2.34 12.73
CA ALA A 29 -2.01 -3.26 13.80
C ALA A 29 -0.87 -3.65 14.73
N THR A 30 0.36 -3.78 14.21
CA THR A 30 1.49 -4.40 14.93
C THR A 30 2.67 -3.45 15.20
N GLY A 31 2.74 -2.32 14.51
CA GLY A 31 3.89 -1.42 14.50
C GLY A 31 5.14 -1.98 13.81
N LYS A 32 5.04 -3.14 13.14
CA LYS A 32 6.14 -3.82 12.46
C LYS A 32 5.76 -4.11 11.02
N TYR A 33 6.75 -4.26 10.14
CA TYR A 33 6.50 -4.71 8.76
C TYR A 33 6.32 -6.23 8.73
N PRO A 34 5.40 -6.76 7.88
CA PRO A 34 5.12 -8.19 7.80
C PRO A 34 6.32 -8.98 7.26
N PHE A 35 7.02 -8.41 6.28
CA PHE A 35 8.20 -9.02 5.67
C PHE A 35 9.45 -8.24 6.07
N ASN A 36 10.33 -8.90 6.81
CA ASN A 36 11.66 -8.39 7.16
C ASN A 36 12.71 -9.51 6.98
N GLY A 37 13.98 -9.16 7.03
CA GLY A 37 15.10 -10.06 6.81
C GLY A 37 16.43 -9.34 6.94
N LEU A 38 17.52 -10.10 7.10
CA LEU A 38 18.88 -9.55 7.25
C LEU A 38 19.45 -9.02 5.92
N ASP A 39 18.91 -9.52 4.81
CA ASP A 39 19.42 -9.33 3.47
C ASP A 39 18.26 -9.23 2.47
N GLN A 40 18.50 -8.58 1.34
CA GLN A 40 17.44 -8.33 0.34
C GLN A 40 16.87 -9.64 -0.24
N LYS A 41 17.66 -10.71 -0.28
CA LYS A 41 17.22 -12.02 -0.77
C LYS A 41 16.25 -12.66 0.21
N SER A 42 16.55 -12.68 1.52
CA SER A 42 15.60 -13.21 2.52
C SER A 42 14.28 -12.42 2.55
N ILE A 43 14.33 -11.09 2.44
CA ILE A 43 13.11 -10.27 2.34
C ILE A 43 12.29 -10.66 1.10
N ARG A 44 12.95 -10.81 -0.06
CA ARG A 44 12.28 -11.21 -1.30
C ARG A 44 11.65 -12.60 -1.17
N ASP A 45 12.38 -13.56 -0.61
CA ASP A 45 11.89 -14.92 -0.44
C ASP A 45 10.68 -14.97 0.51
N ASN A 46 10.68 -14.17 1.58
CA ASN A 46 9.54 -14.03 2.49
C ASN A 46 8.32 -13.43 1.79
N ILE A 47 8.52 -12.40 0.96
CA ILE A 47 7.45 -11.80 0.15
C ILE A 47 6.85 -12.83 -0.82
N LEU A 48 7.71 -13.55 -1.56
CA LEU A 48 7.26 -14.54 -2.55
C LEU A 48 6.50 -15.70 -1.92
N LYS A 49 6.87 -16.10 -0.70
CA LYS A 49 6.20 -17.17 0.06
C LYS A 49 4.98 -16.67 0.85
N GLY A 50 4.79 -15.36 1.01
CA GLY A 50 3.74 -14.81 1.87
C GLY A 50 3.95 -15.11 3.36
N LEU A 51 5.18 -15.38 3.80
CA LEU A 51 5.45 -15.74 5.20
C LEU A 51 5.66 -14.49 6.05
N TYR A 52 4.74 -14.27 6.99
CA TYR A 52 4.80 -13.21 8.00
C TYR A 52 4.28 -13.72 9.36
N ASN A 53 4.50 -12.97 10.43
CA ASN A 53 4.09 -13.38 11.77
C ASN A 53 2.65 -12.93 12.07
N GLU A 54 1.68 -13.83 11.83
CA GLU A 54 0.27 -13.59 12.10
C GLU A 54 -0.08 -13.45 13.59
N ASP A 55 0.71 -14.04 14.48
CA ASP A 55 0.46 -14.02 15.93
C ASP A 55 0.59 -12.62 16.53
N LEU A 56 1.30 -11.72 15.84
CA LEU A 56 1.37 -10.30 16.22
C LEU A 56 0.03 -9.58 16.04
N ILE A 57 -0.87 -10.10 15.21
CA ILE A 57 -2.21 -9.57 15.00
C ILE A 57 -3.14 -10.17 16.06
N LYS A 58 -3.58 -9.34 17.01
CA LYS A 58 -4.40 -9.79 18.15
C LYS A 58 -5.85 -10.13 17.76
N ASP A 59 -6.42 -9.38 16.83
CA ASP A 59 -7.80 -9.56 16.39
C ASP A 59 -7.85 -10.63 15.28
N PRO A 60 -8.56 -11.77 15.50
CA PRO A 60 -8.67 -12.83 14.50
C PRO A 60 -9.39 -12.37 13.22
N LEU A 61 -10.39 -11.49 13.31
CA LEU A 61 -11.10 -11.00 12.12
C LEU A 61 -10.22 -10.10 11.27
N LEU A 62 -9.36 -9.30 11.91
CA LEU A 62 -8.37 -8.49 11.21
C LEU A 62 -7.29 -9.36 10.58
N ARG A 63 -6.87 -10.42 11.27
CA ARG A 63 -5.90 -11.40 10.74
C ARG A 63 -6.40 -12.01 9.44
N ASP A 64 -7.67 -12.44 9.41
CA ASP A 64 -8.30 -13.01 8.21
C ASP A 64 -8.35 -12.01 7.04
N VAL A 65 -8.62 -10.72 7.32
CA VAL A 65 -8.57 -9.66 6.28
C VAL A 65 -7.16 -9.49 5.74
N ILE A 66 -6.17 -9.40 6.62
CA ILE A 66 -4.77 -9.19 6.23
C ILE A 66 -4.27 -10.39 5.41
N ALA A 67 -4.64 -11.61 5.78
CA ALA A 67 -4.30 -12.83 5.04
C ALA A 67 -4.86 -12.79 3.60
N GLN A 68 -6.12 -12.39 3.43
CA GLN A 68 -6.74 -12.22 2.10
C GLN A 68 -6.03 -11.16 1.24
N CYS A 69 -5.47 -10.12 1.85
CA CYS A 69 -4.70 -9.09 1.17
C CYS A 69 -3.27 -9.54 0.82
N LEU A 70 -2.62 -10.31 1.71
CA LEU A 70 -1.24 -10.77 1.59
C LEU A 70 -1.11 -12.15 0.94
N GLU A 71 -2.15 -12.58 0.21
CA GLU A 71 -2.12 -13.78 -0.62
C GLU A 71 -1.12 -13.60 -1.78
N PRO A 72 -0.05 -14.43 -1.85
CA PRO A 72 0.97 -14.28 -2.88
C PRO A 72 0.46 -14.50 -4.29
N ASP A 73 -0.46 -15.44 -4.47
CA ASP A 73 -1.05 -15.71 -5.78
C ASP A 73 -2.12 -14.66 -6.11
N VAL A 74 -1.88 -13.91 -7.19
CA VAL A 74 -2.75 -12.83 -7.66
C VAL A 74 -4.17 -13.33 -7.99
N TYR A 75 -4.32 -14.59 -8.40
CA TYR A 75 -5.62 -15.17 -8.73
C TYR A 75 -6.48 -15.40 -7.48
N TYR A 76 -5.86 -15.82 -6.38
CA TYR A 76 -6.55 -16.09 -5.11
C TYR A 76 -6.64 -14.85 -4.21
N ARG A 77 -5.79 -13.84 -4.42
CA ARG A 77 -5.83 -12.58 -3.67
C ARG A 77 -7.21 -11.93 -3.78
N ALA A 78 -7.76 -11.47 -2.66
CA ALA A 78 -9.11 -10.90 -2.64
C ALA A 78 -9.22 -9.61 -3.47
N ASP A 79 -10.43 -9.31 -3.94
CA ASP A 79 -10.78 -7.99 -4.47
C ASP A 79 -11.24 -7.05 -3.36
N ILE A 80 -11.20 -5.74 -3.60
CA ILE A 80 -11.64 -4.73 -2.64
C ILE A 80 -13.08 -4.97 -2.18
N ASN A 81 -13.98 -5.38 -3.09
CA ASN A 81 -15.37 -5.65 -2.73
C ASN A 81 -15.49 -6.80 -1.74
N GLN A 82 -14.71 -7.87 -1.94
CA GLN A 82 -14.69 -9.03 -1.03
C GLN A 82 -14.15 -8.64 0.35
N ILE A 83 -13.09 -7.81 0.39
CA ILE A 83 -12.52 -7.29 1.63
C ILE A 83 -13.54 -6.43 2.39
N LEU A 84 -14.23 -5.52 1.70
CA LEU A 84 -15.22 -4.63 2.33
C LEU A 84 -16.46 -5.37 2.84
N MET A 85 -16.78 -6.52 2.24
CA MET A 85 -17.85 -7.42 2.70
C MET A 85 -17.42 -8.32 3.87
N HIS A 86 -16.15 -8.27 4.27
CA HIS A 86 -15.66 -9.11 5.37
C HIS A 86 -16.29 -8.71 6.71
N ARG A 87 -16.53 -9.70 7.58
CA ARG A 87 -17.16 -9.49 8.89
C ARG A 87 -16.45 -8.41 9.70
N TYR A 88 -15.13 -8.30 9.60
CA TYR A 88 -14.34 -7.25 10.25
C TYR A 88 -14.89 -5.82 10.01
N PHE A 89 -15.37 -5.54 8.79
CA PHE A 89 -15.95 -4.23 8.44
C PHE A 89 -17.48 -4.20 8.57
N CYS A 90 -18.14 -5.36 8.55
CA CYS A 90 -19.60 -5.44 8.69
C CYS A 90 -20.09 -5.52 10.15
N SER A 91 -19.26 -5.97 11.09
CA SER A 91 -19.69 -6.27 12.47
C SER A 91 -19.91 -5.04 13.34
N ASP A 92 -19.62 -3.83 12.85
CA ASP A 92 -19.65 -2.61 13.65
C ASP A 92 -20.29 -1.42 12.91
N GLN A 93 -21.36 -1.66 12.13
CA GLN A 93 -22.38 -0.62 11.93
C GLN A 93 -23.24 -0.44 13.19
N THR A 94 -22.62 -0.48 14.38
CA THR A 94 -23.24 0.07 15.58
C THR A 94 -23.40 1.56 15.34
N ALA A 95 -24.65 1.98 15.29
CA ALA A 95 -25.15 3.27 14.83
C ALA A 95 -24.70 4.50 15.65
N ASP A 96 -23.62 4.44 16.43
CA ASP A 96 -23.24 5.46 17.41
C ASP A 96 -21.81 6.05 17.28
N ARG A 97 -21.03 5.68 16.25
CA ARG A 97 -19.73 6.34 15.99
C ARG A 97 -19.63 7.12 14.67
N LEU A 98 -20.77 7.34 14.01
CA LEU A 98 -20.93 8.38 12.99
C LEU A 98 -21.79 9.54 13.50
N GLN A 99 -21.53 10.04 14.71
CA GLN A 99 -21.84 11.44 15.03
C GLN A 99 -20.58 12.30 14.89
N CYS A 100 -19.99 12.25 13.70
CA CYS A 100 -19.16 13.34 13.16
C CYS A 100 -19.10 13.24 11.63
N CYS A 101 -20.24 13.10 10.96
CA CYS A 101 -20.43 13.55 9.57
C CYS A 101 -21.82 13.18 9.07
N ASN A 102 -22.80 14.08 9.30
CA ASN A 102 -23.81 14.30 8.27
C ASN A 102 -23.13 15.01 7.09
N THR A 103 -22.26 14.30 6.36
CA THR A 103 -21.66 14.85 5.15
C THR A 103 -22.67 14.72 4.03
N LYS A 104 -23.27 15.87 3.70
CA LYS A 104 -23.74 16.09 2.33
C LYS A 104 -22.57 15.74 1.38
N LYS A 105 -22.91 15.15 0.24
CA LYS A 105 -22.03 14.54 -0.78
C LYS A 105 -21.02 15.50 -1.47
N SER A 106 -20.58 16.60 -0.83
CA SER A 106 -19.81 17.66 -1.50
C SER A 106 -18.44 18.02 -0.91
N ASP A 107 -18.04 17.55 0.27
CA ASP A 107 -16.95 18.26 0.98
C ASP A 107 -15.58 17.54 1.07
N PHE A 108 -15.37 16.41 0.38
CA PHE A 108 -14.09 15.68 0.46
C PHE A 108 -12.99 16.20 -0.49
N ILE A 109 -13.21 17.30 -1.21
CA ILE A 109 -12.12 18.02 -1.88
C ILE A 109 -11.69 19.18 -0.97
N VAL A 110 -10.71 18.91 -0.10
CA VAL A 110 -9.92 20.00 0.48
C VAL A 110 -9.16 20.64 -0.68
N LYS A 111 -9.66 21.78 -1.16
CA LYS A 111 -8.90 22.63 -2.07
C LYS A 111 -7.59 22.99 -1.35
N PRO A 112 -6.42 22.86 -2.00
CA PRO A 112 -5.16 23.25 -1.39
C PRO A 112 -5.27 24.71 -0.94
N ILE A 113 -4.80 25.01 0.28
CA ILE A 113 -4.75 26.37 0.81
C ILE A 113 -3.75 27.15 -0.04
N THR A 114 -4.23 27.77 -1.11
CA THR A 114 -3.43 28.69 -1.92
C THR A 114 -3.43 30.03 -1.20
N LYS A 115 -2.41 30.29 -0.38
CA LYS A 115 -2.09 31.69 -0.05
C LYS A 115 -1.75 32.37 -1.37
N SER A 116 -2.48 33.43 -1.69
CA SER A 116 -2.32 34.28 -2.88
C SER A 116 -0.84 34.53 -3.17
N PHE A 117 -0.27 33.77 -4.10
CA PHE A 117 1.04 34.03 -4.64
C PHE A 117 0.87 35.08 -5.74
N SER A 118 0.80 36.34 -5.33
CA SER A 118 0.82 37.46 -6.26
C SER A 118 2.18 37.47 -6.96
N LYS A 119 2.15 37.25 -8.28
CA LYS A 119 3.24 37.20 -9.29
C LYS A 119 4.06 35.91 -9.35
N LEU A 120 3.66 35.02 -10.26
CA LEU A 120 4.56 34.09 -10.94
C LEU A 120 4.99 34.72 -12.28
N PRO A 121 6.28 34.72 -12.64
CA PRO A 121 6.74 35.15 -13.95
C PRO A 121 6.27 34.17 -15.03
N LYS A 122 5.92 34.69 -16.22
CA LYS A 122 5.52 33.89 -17.38
C LYS A 122 6.66 32.94 -17.77
N ILE A 123 6.47 31.65 -17.56
CA ILE A 123 7.39 30.61 -18.05
C ILE A 123 6.86 30.18 -19.42
N ASN A 124 7.68 30.38 -20.45
CA ASN A 124 7.37 30.00 -21.82
C ASN A 124 7.21 28.47 -21.93
N SER A 125 6.20 28.05 -22.67
CA SER A 125 5.91 26.65 -22.99
C SER A 125 7.08 26.03 -23.75
N HIS A 126 7.94 25.28 -23.05
CA HIS A 126 8.72 24.13 -23.54
C HIS A 126 9.72 23.71 -22.44
N SER A 127 9.27 22.92 -21.46
CA SER A 127 10.08 21.91 -20.74
C SER A 127 9.34 21.34 -19.53
N ALA A 128 9.17 20.02 -19.56
CA ALA A 128 9.14 19.05 -18.47
C ALA A 128 8.57 19.45 -17.09
N PHE A 129 7.50 18.77 -16.69
CA PHE A 129 7.23 18.50 -15.27
C PHE A 129 8.51 17.95 -14.62
N PRO A 130 8.97 18.49 -13.48
CA PRO A 130 10.10 17.93 -12.76
C PRO A 130 9.71 16.52 -12.33
N SER A 131 10.46 15.54 -12.79
CA SER A 131 10.36 14.15 -12.38
C SER A 131 10.34 14.06 -10.86
N PHE A 132 9.29 13.46 -10.29
CA PHE A 132 9.34 12.96 -8.92
C PHE A 132 10.50 11.96 -8.83
N GLU A 133 11.61 12.41 -8.28
CA GLU A 133 12.83 11.62 -8.16
C GLU A 133 12.63 10.59 -7.04
N PHE A 134 12.05 9.43 -7.38
CA PHE A 134 12.11 8.25 -6.55
C PHE A 134 13.59 7.83 -6.49
N LYS A 135 14.26 8.16 -5.38
CA LYS A 135 15.66 7.80 -5.13
C LYS A 135 15.79 6.28 -5.12
N ARG A 136 16.07 5.72 -6.29
CA ARG A 136 16.40 4.31 -6.53
C ARG A 136 17.76 4.07 -5.88
N ILE A 137 17.78 3.45 -4.71
CA ILE A 137 19.02 2.94 -4.11
C ILE A 137 19.53 1.83 -5.03
N MET A 138 20.45 2.17 -5.92
CA MET A 138 21.21 1.20 -6.70
C MET A 138 22.36 0.69 -5.82
N LEU A 139 22.26 -0.56 -5.39
CA LEU A 139 23.40 -1.32 -4.87
C LEU A 139 24.44 -1.47 -5.98
N SER A 140 25.62 -0.90 -5.75
CA SER A 140 26.79 -1.06 -6.63
C SER A 140 27.25 -2.51 -6.63
N LYS A 141 27.18 -3.16 -7.80
CA LYS A 141 27.98 -4.34 -8.08
C LYS A 141 29.45 -3.90 -8.18
N GLN A 142 30.30 -4.38 -7.28
CA GLN A 142 31.72 -4.48 -7.59
C GLN A 142 31.91 -5.51 -8.70
N LYS A 143 32.47 -5.06 -9.83
CA LYS A 143 33.16 -5.93 -10.77
C LYS A 143 34.66 -5.77 -10.51
N SER A 144 35.28 -6.82 -9.98
CA SER A 144 36.67 -7.17 -10.28
C SER A 144 36.84 -7.26 -11.79
N VAL A 145 37.97 -6.78 -12.33
CA VAL A 145 38.75 -7.41 -13.41
C VAL A 145 40.13 -6.72 -13.47
N ILE A 146 41.18 -7.56 -13.35
CA ILE A 146 42.63 -7.41 -13.57
C ILE A 146 43.41 -6.66 -12.48
#